data_AF-A0A2V8N2C6-F1
#
_entry.id   AF-A0A2V8N2C6-F1
#
_cell.length_a   1.000
_cell.length_b   1.000
_cell.length_c   1.000
_cell.angle_alpha   90.00
_cell.angle_beta   90.00
_cell.angle_gamma   90.00
#
_symmetry.space_group_name_H-M   'P 1'
#
loop_
_entity.id
_entity.type
_entity.pdbx_description
1 polymer ?
#
loop_
_entity_poly.entity_id
_entity_poly.type
_entity_poly.pdbx_seq_one_letter_code
_entity_poly.pdbx_strand_id
1 'polypeptide(L)'
;MQQILLSVFLLLFLQEGHPLTGTWHGDWGPTPTHRNDVTLVLDWDGKNITGLINPGPESIKLSKATMEPSSDPKGWKVHFEADAKDHDGKPVHFVIDGSIENLTSIRRSIVGTWSHGDMKGDFKLTRDQ
;
A
#
# COMPACT_ATOMS: atom_id res chain seq x y z
N MET A 1 6.11 12.25 48.49
CA MET A 1 6.37 11.20 47.48
C MET A 1 5.09 11.07 46.66
N GLN A 2 5.01 11.67 45.48
CA GLN A 2 3.82 11.66 44.62
C GLN A 2 4.26 11.20 43.23
N GLN A 3 3.66 10.11 42.76
CA GLN A 3 4.09 9.34 41.61
C GLN A 3 3.93 10.14 40.31
N ILE A 4 4.99 10.16 39.50
CA ILE A 4 4.94 10.59 38.10
C ILE A 4 4.18 9.50 37.35
N LEU A 5 2.98 9.83 36.85
CA LEU A 5 2.27 8.97 35.91
C LEU A 5 3.00 9.06 34.56
N LEU A 6 3.90 8.11 34.30
CA LEU A 6 4.56 7.96 33.00
C LEU A 6 3.52 7.40 32.02
N SER A 7 2.93 8.25 31.19
CA SER A 7 2.08 7.82 30.08
C SER A 7 2.93 7.11 29.03
N VAL A 8 3.10 5.80 29.19
CA VAL A 8 3.70 4.94 28.18
C VAL A 8 2.67 4.80 27.05
N PHE A 9 2.83 5.58 25.97
CA PHE A 9 2.24 5.25 24.67
C PHE A 9 2.97 3.99 24.17
N LEU A 10 2.53 2.82 24.64
CA LEU A 10 3.03 1.55 24.18
C LEU A 10 2.62 1.41 22.70
N LEU A 11 3.62 1.38 21.81
CA LEU A 11 3.47 1.15 20.39
C LEU A 11 2.73 -0.17 20.15
N LEU A 12 1.42 -0.12 19.93
CA LEU A 12 0.57 -1.27 19.60
C LEU A 12 0.91 -1.94 18.25
N PHE A 13 1.94 -1.48 17.53
CA PHE A 13 2.39 -2.09 16.28
C PHE A 13 3.17 -3.40 16.46
N LEU A 14 3.59 -3.75 17.67
CA LEU A 14 4.43 -4.93 17.92
C LEU A 14 3.72 -6.28 17.74
N GLN A 15 2.37 -6.32 17.72
CA GLN A 15 1.65 -7.59 17.52
C GLN A 15 1.44 -7.96 16.05
N GLU A 16 1.39 -6.98 15.14
CA GLU A 16 1.15 -7.22 13.70
C GLU A 16 2.29 -6.76 12.78
N GLY A 17 3.31 -6.08 13.33
CA GLY A 17 4.44 -5.58 12.56
C GLY A 17 4.15 -4.25 11.87
N HIS A 18 4.91 -3.96 10.82
CA HIS A 18 4.73 -2.72 10.05
C HIS A 18 3.32 -2.71 9.42
N PRO A 19 2.57 -1.58 9.45
CA PRO A 19 1.15 -1.56 9.04
C PRO A 19 0.87 -2.01 7.61
N LEU A 20 1.88 -1.94 6.74
CA LEU A 20 1.79 -2.38 5.35
C LEU A 20 2.15 -3.85 5.12
N THR A 21 2.78 -4.53 6.08
CA THR A 21 3.29 -5.89 5.85
C THR A 21 2.17 -6.90 5.57
N GLY A 22 2.39 -7.69 4.52
CA GLY A 22 1.65 -8.88 4.10
C GLY A 22 0.94 -8.74 2.76
N THR A 23 -0.07 -9.59 2.52
CA THR A 23 -0.76 -9.70 1.23
C THR A 23 -1.99 -8.82 1.16
N TRP A 24 -2.15 -8.14 0.04
CA TRP A 24 -3.23 -7.21 -0.26
C TRP A 24 -3.85 -7.58 -1.60
N HIS A 25 -5.18 -7.55 -1.69
CA HIS A 25 -5.92 -7.82 -2.92
C HIS A 25 -6.94 -6.74 -3.22
N GLY A 26 -7.16 -6.49 -4.51
CA GLY A 26 -8.22 -5.62 -4.99
C GLY A 26 -8.00 -5.29 -6.46
N ASP A 27 -8.32 -4.05 -6.85
CA ASP A 27 -8.36 -3.67 -8.25
C ASP A 27 -8.01 -2.20 -8.50
N TRP A 28 -7.73 -1.90 -9.76
CA TRP A 28 -7.44 -0.55 -10.26
C TRP A 28 -7.94 -0.36 -11.68
N GLY A 29 -8.21 0.88 -12.08
CA GLY A 29 -8.63 1.15 -13.45
C GLY A 29 -9.32 2.49 -13.66
N PRO A 30 -9.50 2.92 -14.92
CA PRO A 30 -9.95 4.28 -15.23
C PRO A 30 -11.43 4.50 -14.94
N THR A 31 -12.22 3.42 -14.89
CA THR A 31 -13.66 3.46 -14.66
C THR A 31 -14.12 2.24 -13.86
N PRO A 32 -15.32 2.27 -13.26
CA PRO A 32 -15.90 1.10 -12.59
C PRO A 32 -16.10 -0.13 -13.48
N THR A 33 -16.16 0.05 -14.81
CA THR A 33 -16.39 -1.05 -15.78
C THR A 33 -15.09 -1.52 -16.46
N HIS A 34 -13.97 -0.85 -16.22
CA HIS A 34 -12.66 -1.24 -16.74
C HIS A 34 -11.71 -1.35 -15.56
N ARG A 35 -11.69 -2.54 -14.95
CA ARG A 35 -10.89 -2.85 -13.75
C ARG A 35 -9.85 -3.92 -14.08
N ASN A 36 -8.72 -3.83 -13.41
CA ASN A 36 -7.64 -4.80 -13.42
C ASN A 36 -7.44 -5.28 -11.99
N ASP A 37 -7.55 -6.59 -11.76
CA ASP A 37 -7.27 -7.18 -10.46
C ASP A 37 -5.76 -7.14 -10.18
N VAL A 38 -5.42 -6.98 -8.91
CA VAL A 38 -4.02 -6.95 -8.48
C VAL A 38 -3.86 -7.56 -7.10
N THR A 39 -2.78 -8.31 -6.95
CA THR A 39 -2.25 -8.78 -5.69
C THR A 39 -0.96 -8.04 -5.38
N LEU A 40 -0.80 -7.56 -4.16
CA LEU A 40 0.43 -6.95 -3.71
C LEU A 40 0.90 -7.63 -2.42
N VAL A 41 2.11 -8.14 -2.43
CA VAL A 41 2.79 -8.64 -1.21
C VAL A 41 3.77 -7.58 -0.78
N LEU A 42 3.50 -6.93 0.34
CA LEU A 42 4.35 -5.89 0.93
C LEU A 42 5.13 -6.46 2.11
N ASP A 43 6.35 -6.00 2.30
CA ASP A 43 7.17 -6.36 3.45
C ASP A 43 7.96 -5.16 3.98
N TRP A 44 8.44 -5.27 5.22
CA TRP A 44 9.27 -4.28 5.89
C TRP A 44 10.57 -4.93 6.36
N ASP A 45 11.69 -4.53 5.76
CA ASP A 45 13.00 -5.12 6.05
C ASP A 45 13.68 -4.55 7.33
N GLY A 46 12.97 -3.69 8.07
CA GLY A 46 13.53 -2.90 9.18
C GLY A 46 13.90 -1.46 8.80
N LYS A 47 13.94 -1.13 7.50
CA LYS A 47 14.31 0.18 6.98
C LYS A 47 13.50 0.64 5.76
N ASN A 48 13.14 -0.26 4.86
CA ASN A 48 12.44 0.02 3.63
C ASN A 48 11.17 -0.83 3.52
N ILE A 49 10.15 -0.25 2.92
CA ILE A 49 9.01 -1.01 2.42
C ILE A 49 9.43 -1.63 1.10
N THR A 50 9.23 -2.93 0.95
CA THR A 50 9.45 -3.66 -0.30
C THR A 50 8.13 -4.25 -0.77
N GLY A 51 8.02 -4.58 -2.05
CA GLY A 51 6.80 -5.22 -2.53
C GLY A 51 6.94 -5.95 -3.85
N LEU A 52 6.09 -6.96 -4.02
CA LEU A 52 5.86 -7.70 -5.26
C LEU A 52 4.41 -7.54 -5.69
N ILE A 53 4.21 -7.06 -6.91
CA ILE A 53 2.93 -7.02 -7.61
C ILE A 53 2.77 -8.34 -8.36
N ASN A 54 1.58 -8.96 -8.20
CA ASN A 54 1.18 -10.22 -8.82
C ASN A 54 2.27 -11.30 -8.69
N PRO A 55 2.54 -11.78 -7.46
CA PRO A 55 3.66 -12.68 -7.20
C PRO A 55 3.57 -13.97 -8.03
N GLY A 56 4.71 -14.41 -8.56
CA GLY A 56 4.84 -15.52 -9.51
C GLY A 56 6.10 -15.35 -10.38
N PRO A 57 6.29 -16.18 -11.42
CA PRO A 57 7.45 -16.09 -12.31
C PRO A 57 7.63 -14.71 -12.98
N GLU A 58 6.51 -14.01 -13.23
CA GLU A 58 6.46 -12.69 -13.87
C GLU A 58 6.17 -11.56 -12.87
N SER A 59 6.53 -11.75 -11.59
CA SER A 59 6.28 -10.73 -10.56
C SER A 59 6.98 -9.41 -10.88
N ILE A 60 6.27 -8.30 -10.66
CA ILE A 60 6.84 -6.96 -10.78
C ILE A 60 7.26 -6.49 -9.39
N LYS A 61 8.48 -5.98 -9.23
CA LYS A 61 8.93 -5.36 -7.98
C LYS A 61 8.46 -3.91 -7.92
N LEU A 62 8.07 -3.45 -6.73
CA LEU A 62 7.96 -2.02 -6.49
C LEU A 62 9.35 -1.38 -6.64
N SER A 63 9.45 -0.35 -7.47
CA SER A 63 10.67 0.46 -7.58
C SER A 63 10.76 1.46 -6.43
N LYS A 64 9.62 1.85 -5.85
CA LYS A 64 9.54 2.68 -4.65
C LYS A 64 8.31 2.36 -3.83
N ALA A 65 8.46 2.41 -2.51
CA ALA A 65 7.34 2.35 -1.60
C ALA A 65 7.62 3.20 -0.35
N THR A 66 6.73 4.15 -0.07
CA THR A 66 6.81 5.00 1.12
C THR A 66 5.49 5.03 1.85
N MET A 67 5.56 5.25 3.15
CA MET A 67 4.41 5.46 4.01
C MET A 67 4.70 6.61 4.96
N GLU A 68 3.76 7.55 5.05
CA GLU A 68 3.87 8.71 5.92
C GLU A 68 2.78 8.65 6.99
N PRO A 69 3.17 8.51 8.28
CA PRO A 69 2.22 8.65 9.37
C PRO A 69 1.53 10.02 9.31
N SER A 70 0.23 10.03 9.52
CA SER A 70 -0.57 11.25 9.50
C SER A 70 -1.48 11.31 10.72
N SER A 71 -1.69 12.53 11.22
CA SER A 71 -2.75 12.85 12.18
C SER A 71 -4.10 13.14 11.49
N ASP A 72 -4.16 13.11 10.16
CA ASP A 72 -5.39 13.25 9.39
C ASP A 72 -6.31 12.04 9.67
N PRO A 73 -7.60 12.25 10.00
CA PRO A 73 -8.57 11.15 10.11
C PRO A 73 -8.71 10.31 8.84
N LYS A 74 -8.31 10.82 7.67
CA LYS A 74 -8.26 10.07 6.40
C LYS A 74 -7.17 9.00 6.34
N GLY A 75 -6.33 8.90 7.36
CA GLY A 75 -5.34 7.84 7.51
C GLY A 75 -3.97 8.18 6.96
N TRP A 76 -3.05 7.24 7.17
CA TRP A 76 -1.64 7.37 6.78
C TRP A 76 -1.51 7.32 5.26
N LYS A 77 -0.60 8.12 4.70
CA LYS A 77 -0.43 8.22 3.25
C LYS A 77 0.55 7.17 2.77
N VAL A 78 0.29 6.61 1.59
CA VAL A 78 1.19 5.70 0.91
C VAL A 78 1.47 6.20 -0.49
N HIS A 79 2.67 5.89 -0.97
CA HIS A 79 3.07 6.16 -2.34
C HIS A 79 3.90 4.98 -2.85
N PHE A 80 3.44 4.37 -3.95
CA PHE A 80 4.09 3.23 -4.59
C PHE A 80 4.41 3.57 -6.04
N GLU A 81 5.58 3.14 -6.50
CA GLU A 81 5.97 3.20 -7.90
C GLU A 81 6.40 1.81 -8.37
N ALA A 82 6.14 1.50 -9.63
CA ALA A 82 6.62 0.28 -10.27
C ALA A 82 6.82 0.50 -11.77
N ASP A 83 7.84 -0.16 -12.32
CA ASP A 83 8.08 -0.21 -13.76
C ASP A 83 7.67 -1.59 -14.29
N ALA A 84 6.77 -1.62 -15.26
CA ALA A 84 6.29 -2.85 -15.89
C ALA A 84 6.22 -2.70 -17.41
N LYS A 85 5.88 -3.79 -18.10
CA LYS A 85 5.62 -3.75 -19.54
C LYS A 85 4.12 -3.72 -19.79
N ASP A 86 3.69 -2.91 -20.77
CA ASP A 86 2.33 -3.01 -21.29
C ASP A 86 2.15 -4.25 -22.19
N HIS A 87 0.95 -4.40 -22.75
CA HIS A 87 0.62 -5.49 -23.67
C HIS A 87 1.48 -5.52 -24.96
N ASP A 88 2.09 -4.39 -25.35
CA ASP A 88 3.02 -4.28 -26.48
C ASP A 88 4.48 -4.58 -26.07
N GLY A 89 4.73 -4.84 -24.79
CA GLY A 89 6.07 -5.03 -24.24
C GLY A 89 6.83 -3.73 -23.97
N LYS A 90 6.18 -2.56 -24.09
CA LYS A 90 6.80 -1.25 -23.85
C LYS A 90 6.91 -0.98 -22.36
N PRO A 91 8.02 -0.39 -21.88
CA PRO A 91 8.14 -0.02 -20.48
C PRO A 91 7.14 1.09 -20.12
N VAL A 92 6.48 0.93 -18.98
CA VAL A 92 5.50 1.85 -18.41
C VAL A 92 5.81 2.02 -16.94
N HIS A 93 5.85 3.29 -16.51
CA HIS A 93 5.99 3.68 -15.11
C HIS A 93 4.61 3.92 -14.50
N PHE A 94 4.31 3.19 -13.43
CA PHE A 94 3.05 3.28 -12.69
C PHE A 94 3.27 3.98 -11.36
N VAL A 95 2.36 4.87 -11.00
CA VAL A 95 2.34 5.58 -9.72
C VAL A 95 1.02 5.31 -9.02
N ILE A 96 1.08 4.99 -7.73
CA ILE A 96 -0.07 4.84 -6.84
C ILE A 96 0.11 5.78 -5.66
N ASP A 97 -0.88 6.62 -5.43
CA ASP A 97 -0.97 7.48 -4.24
C ASP A 97 -2.24 7.13 -3.48
N GLY A 98 -2.14 6.85 -2.19
CA GLY A 98 -3.27 6.35 -1.40
C GLY A 98 -3.25 6.74 0.06
N SER A 99 -4.32 6.36 0.75
CA SER A 99 -4.45 6.45 2.21
C SER A 99 -4.87 5.09 2.79
N ILE A 100 -4.32 4.75 3.96
CA ILE A 100 -4.73 3.55 4.70
C ILE A 100 -6.02 3.85 5.47
N GLU A 101 -7.11 3.26 5.04
CA GLU A 101 -8.40 3.32 5.74
C GLU A 101 -8.51 2.20 6.77
N ASN A 102 -9.13 2.51 7.92
CA ASN A 102 -9.31 1.58 9.03
C ASN A 102 -7.97 0.98 9.53
N LEU A 103 -6.93 1.81 9.70
CA LEU A 103 -5.56 1.41 10.02
C LEU A 103 -5.42 0.36 11.14
N THR A 104 -6.29 0.40 12.15
CA THR A 104 -6.26 -0.53 13.29
C THR A 104 -6.98 -1.86 13.03
N SER A 105 -7.68 -2.01 11.90
CA SER A 105 -8.40 -3.23 11.51
C SER A 105 -7.50 -4.21 10.80
N ILE A 106 -7.59 -5.49 11.11
CA ILE A 106 -6.91 -6.56 10.36
C ILE A 106 -7.33 -6.61 8.88
N ARG A 107 -8.52 -6.10 8.55
CA ARG A 107 -9.06 -5.95 7.19
C ARG A 107 -9.01 -4.49 6.71
N ARG A 108 -7.92 -3.79 7.01
CA ARG A 108 -7.70 -2.40 6.55
C ARG A 108 -7.54 -2.35 5.03
N SER A 109 -7.77 -1.17 4.46
CA SER A 109 -7.71 -0.95 3.01
C SER A 109 -6.72 0.15 2.66
N ILE A 110 -6.14 0.07 1.47
CA ILE A 110 -5.47 1.19 0.82
C ILE A 110 -6.41 1.69 -0.26
N VAL A 111 -6.81 2.95 -0.17
CA VAL A 111 -7.72 3.59 -1.14
C VAL A 111 -7.02 4.81 -1.71
N GLY A 112 -7.03 4.94 -3.04
CA GLY A 112 -6.26 5.98 -3.70
C GLY A 112 -6.47 6.05 -5.20
N THR A 113 -5.46 6.59 -5.86
CA THR A 113 -5.41 6.73 -7.31
C THR A 113 -4.23 5.95 -7.86
N TRP A 114 -4.40 5.45 -9.08
CA TRP A 114 -3.32 4.96 -9.92
C TRP A 114 -3.18 5.89 -11.14
N SER A 115 -1.96 6.02 -11.66
CA SER A 115 -1.70 6.68 -12.94
C SER A 115 -0.51 6.08 -13.70
N HIS A 116 -0.51 6.27 -15.02
CA HIS A 116 0.65 6.11 -15.89
C HIS A 116 0.48 6.94 -17.16
N GLY A 117 1.51 7.70 -17.56
CA GLY A 117 1.36 8.67 -18.65
C GLY A 117 0.17 9.63 -18.40
N ASP A 118 -0.73 9.74 -19.37
CA ASP A 118 -1.96 10.55 -19.26
C ASP A 118 -3.16 9.77 -18.69
N MET A 119 -3.00 8.47 -18.41
CA MET A 119 -4.06 7.63 -17.84
C MET A 119 -4.05 7.68 -16.32
N LYS A 120 -5.25 7.71 -15.74
CA LYS A 120 -5.48 7.73 -14.29
C LYS A 120 -6.82 7.11 -13.93
N GLY A 121 -6.97 6.78 -12.67
CA GLY A 121 -8.24 6.41 -12.04
C GLY A 121 -8.02 5.97 -10.61
N ASP A 122 -8.98 5.20 -10.08
CA ASP A 122 -8.96 4.76 -8.69
C ASP A 122 -8.28 3.40 -8.52
N PHE A 123 -7.73 3.22 -7.33
CA PHE A 123 -7.02 2.04 -6.86
C PHE A 123 -7.54 1.70 -5.47
N LYS A 124 -7.85 0.42 -5.24
CA LYS A 124 -8.27 -0.05 -3.92
C LYS A 124 -7.77 -1.44 -3.65
N LEU A 125 -7.07 -1.62 -2.53
CA LEU A 125 -6.71 -2.92 -1.99
C LEU A 125 -7.25 -3.10 -0.58
N THR A 126 -7.47 -4.34 -0.19
CA THR A 126 -7.78 -4.77 1.17
C THR A 126 -6.74 -5.78 1.63
N ARG A 127 -6.29 -5.65 2.88
CA ARG A 127 -5.35 -6.59 3.50
C ARG A 127 -6.04 -7.94 3.72
N ASP A 128 -5.38 -9.01 3.28
CA ASP A 128 -5.76 -10.38 3.60
C ASP A 128 -5.50 -10.69 5.08
N GLN A 129 -6.26 -11.64 5.63
CA GLN A 129 -6.01 -12.16 6.97
C GLN A 129 -4.85 -13.16 6.96
#